data_AF-A0A1G2R8S3-F1
#
_entry.id   AF-A0A1G2R8S3-F1
#
_cell.length_a   1.000
_cell.length_b   1.000
_cell.length_c   1.000
_cell.angle_alpha   90.00
_cell.angle_beta   90.00
_cell.angle_gamma   90.00
#
_symmetry.space_group_name_H-M   'P 1'
#
loop_
_entity.id
_entity.type
_entity.pdbx_description
1 polymer ?
#
loop_
_entity_poly.entity_id
_entity_poly.type
_entity_poly.pdbx_seq_one_letter_code
_entity_poly.pdbx_strand_id
1 'polypeptide(L)'
;MLETARPYRAGEIVEGKVVGIGKSALFLDLGPQGAGIIYGRAFLEEKEKLRDTKIGNMLSVKILDIDNDEGYIELSVREAGRELTWKKLQELKEKEELFKAKVLGANKGGLLAQIEGVQAFLPVSQLSQEHYPKVEGGNPTQILKELQKFVGEEMEVEILDLDPREGKVILSEKSKERSKMKELLAKYNVGDVVEGEITGIVEFGAFVKFPASAEATAGKDENSIEGLIHISEIDWQIIEDPSLFLKVGEKVKAKIIDIANNRVSLSLKALKEDPWKDIETKYKKLDLIQGKVTKLNPFGAFVEVEAKIQGLCHISEFGTREKMESSLSVGNTYQFQILDINTQEHRMSLKLVEPGASAPAA
;
A
#
# COMPACT_ATOMS: atom_id res chain seq x y z
N MET A 1 23.72 -53.06 -14.03
CA MET A 1 24.06 -51.98 -13.10
C MET A 1 23.08 -52.07 -11.96
N LEU A 2 23.54 -52.42 -10.76
CA LEU A 2 22.71 -52.31 -9.55
C LEU A 2 22.80 -50.84 -9.14
N GLU A 3 21.70 -50.10 -9.28
CA GLU A 3 21.55 -48.79 -8.64
C GLU A 3 21.68 -49.00 -7.13
N THR A 4 22.85 -48.68 -6.59
CA THR A 4 23.06 -48.60 -5.15
C THR A 4 22.28 -47.40 -4.65
N ALA A 5 21.00 -47.64 -4.32
CA ALA A 5 20.15 -46.66 -3.67
C ALA A 5 20.84 -46.16 -2.40
N ARG A 6 20.98 -44.84 -2.27
CA ARG A 6 21.60 -44.21 -1.09
C ARG A 6 20.81 -44.61 0.16
N PRO A 7 21.44 -45.06 1.26
CA PRO A 7 20.72 -45.39 2.48
C PRO A 7 19.99 -44.15 3.00
N TYR A 8 18.70 -44.29 3.25
CA TYR A 8 17.90 -43.22 3.84
C TYR A 8 18.50 -42.76 5.16
N ARG A 9 18.40 -41.45 5.42
CA ARG A 9 18.85 -40.86 6.68
C ARG A 9 17.66 -40.51 7.57
N ALA A 10 17.84 -40.62 8.88
CA ALA A 10 16.91 -40.03 9.83
C ALA A 10 16.71 -38.55 9.52
N GLY A 11 15.44 -38.14 9.42
CA GLY A 11 15.00 -36.81 8.99
C GLY A 11 14.67 -36.67 7.50
N GLU A 12 14.82 -37.71 6.68
CA GLU A 12 14.48 -37.66 5.25
C GLU A 12 12.99 -37.96 5.01
N ILE A 13 12.37 -37.26 4.06
CA ILE A 13 10.99 -37.50 3.63
C ILE A 13 11.02 -38.45 2.44
N VAL A 14 10.30 -39.56 2.55
CA VAL A 14 10.21 -40.61 1.54
C VAL A 14 8.75 -40.93 1.25
N GLU A 15 8.48 -41.43 0.05
CA GLU A 15 7.14 -41.89 -0.32
C GLU A 15 7.07 -43.40 -0.12
N GLY A 16 6.11 -43.84 0.69
CA GLY A 16 5.88 -45.25 1.01
C GLY A 16 4.52 -45.73 0.52
N LYS A 17 4.46 -46.94 -0.04
CA LYS A 17 3.21 -47.59 -0.42
C LYS A 17 2.66 -48.39 0.76
N VAL A 18 1.40 -48.16 1.15
CA VAL A 18 0.78 -48.89 2.25
C VAL A 18 0.63 -50.36 1.87
N VAL A 19 1.36 -51.25 2.56
CA VAL A 19 1.32 -52.70 2.32
C VAL A 19 0.48 -53.46 3.34
N GLY A 20 0.32 -52.92 4.55
CA GLY A 20 -0.48 -53.56 5.58
C GLY A 20 -0.97 -52.58 6.64
N ILE A 21 -2.21 -52.75 7.07
CA ILE A 21 -2.84 -51.94 8.13
C ILE A 21 -3.15 -52.86 9.31
N GLY A 22 -2.41 -52.71 10.40
CA GLY A 22 -2.65 -53.39 11.68
C GLY A 22 -3.59 -52.60 12.60
N LYS A 23 -3.86 -53.13 13.80
CA LYS A 23 -4.74 -52.48 14.80
C LYS A 23 -4.12 -51.25 15.46
N SER A 24 -2.79 -51.18 15.51
CA SER A 24 -2.00 -50.14 16.18
C SER A 24 -0.67 -49.85 15.48
N ALA A 25 -0.52 -50.33 14.25
CA ALA A 25 0.67 -50.17 13.43
C ALA A 25 0.27 -50.16 11.94
N LEU A 26 0.97 -49.38 11.13
CA LEU A 26 0.81 -49.35 9.68
C LEU A 26 2.15 -49.62 9.00
N PHE A 27 2.16 -50.54 8.04
CA PHE A 27 3.34 -50.96 7.31
C PHE A 27 3.35 -50.32 5.94
N LEU A 28 4.47 -49.69 5.61
CA LEU A 28 4.74 -49.03 4.35
C LEU A 28 5.93 -49.69 3.67
N ASP A 29 5.80 -49.94 2.38
CA ASP A 29 6.91 -50.35 1.54
C ASP A 29 7.59 -49.10 1.00
N LEU A 30 8.88 -48.93 1.35
CA LEU A 30 9.74 -47.83 0.91
C LEU A 30 10.59 -48.25 -0.30
N GLY A 31 10.28 -49.40 -0.93
CA GLY A 31 10.96 -49.90 -2.12
C GLY A 31 12.29 -50.59 -1.81
N PRO A 32 13.37 -50.34 -2.58
CA PRO A 32 14.61 -51.12 -2.52
C PRO A 32 15.42 -50.97 -1.22
N GLN A 33 14.93 -50.17 -0.27
CA GLN A 33 15.63 -49.77 0.95
C GLN A 33 15.03 -50.41 2.22
N GLY A 34 13.83 -51.01 2.16
CA GLY A 34 13.22 -51.71 3.28
C GLY A 34 11.74 -51.38 3.50
N ALA A 35 11.19 -51.95 4.58
CA ALA A 35 9.82 -51.68 5.02
C ALA A 35 9.84 -50.72 6.21
N GLY A 36 8.95 -49.74 6.19
CA GLY A 36 8.74 -48.80 7.29
C GLY A 36 7.49 -49.13 8.09
N ILE A 37 7.50 -48.74 9.36
CA ILE A 37 6.42 -48.93 10.32
C ILE A 37 6.03 -47.59 10.96
N ILE A 38 4.72 -47.31 11.01
CA ILE A 38 4.15 -46.23 11.80
C ILE A 38 3.42 -46.88 12.97
N TYR A 39 3.86 -46.65 14.20
CA TYR A 39 3.26 -47.25 15.39
C TYR A 39 3.07 -46.21 16.52
N GLY A 40 2.44 -46.62 17.62
CA GLY A 40 2.32 -45.80 18.83
C GLY A 40 1.53 -44.51 18.65
N ARG A 41 2.09 -43.37 19.10
CA ARG A 41 1.41 -42.06 19.06
C ARG A 41 1.19 -41.55 17.63
N ALA A 42 2.11 -41.83 16.71
CA ALA A 42 2.00 -41.41 15.31
C ALA A 42 0.79 -42.06 14.60
N PHE A 43 0.47 -43.31 14.95
CA PHE A 43 -0.72 -44.00 14.44
C PHE A 43 -2.03 -43.53 15.10
N LEU A 44 -2.01 -43.27 16.41
CA LEU A 44 -3.20 -42.84 17.17
C LEU A 44 -3.69 -41.44 16.77
N GLU A 45 -2.77 -40.51 16.49
CA GLU A 45 -3.11 -39.13 16.14
C GLU A 45 -3.71 -38.98 14.73
N GLU A 46 -3.32 -39.83 13.77
CA GLU A 46 -3.83 -39.82 12.39
C GLU A 46 -4.86 -40.94 12.13
N LYS A 47 -5.40 -41.56 13.19
CA LYS A 47 -6.32 -42.70 13.09
C LYS A 47 -7.53 -42.46 12.17
N GLU A 48 -8.03 -41.22 12.07
CA GLU A 48 -9.13 -40.87 11.16
C GLU A 48 -8.69 -40.87 9.69
N LYS A 49 -7.54 -40.26 9.34
CA LYS A 49 -7.00 -40.26 7.96
C LYS A 49 -6.47 -41.65 7.53
N LEU A 50 -5.88 -42.40 8.46
CA LEU A 50 -5.38 -43.75 8.20
C LEU A 50 -6.52 -44.76 8.05
N ARG A 51 -7.72 -44.47 8.58
CA ARG A 51 -8.94 -45.27 8.34
C ARG A 51 -9.48 -45.14 6.92
N ASP A 52 -9.37 -43.95 6.32
CA ASP A 52 -9.73 -43.72 4.91
C ASP A 52 -8.65 -44.21 3.93
N THR A 53 -7.46 -44.51 4.43
CA THR A 53 -6.34 -45.00 3.62
C THR A 53 -6.52 -46.48 3.29
N LYS A 54 -6.47 -46.82 1.99
CA LYS A 54 -6.53 -48.20 1.50
C LYS A 54 -5.13 -48.78 1.32
N ILE A 55 -5.03 -50.11 1.44
CA ILE A 55 -3.83 -50.86 1.05
C ILE A 55 -3.51 -50.52 -0.41
N GLY A 56 -2.28 -50.09 -0.66
CA GLY A 56 -1.78 -49.66 -1.97
C GLY A 56 -1.71 -48.14 -2.18
N ASN A 57 -2.20 -47.31 -1.25
CA ASN A 57 -2.06 -45.86 -1.33
C ASN A 57 -0.60 -45.43 -1.08
N MET A 58 -0.15 -44.34 -1.72
CA MET A 58 1.15 -43.73 -1.44
C MET A 58 1.00 -42.67 -0.35
N LEU A 59 1.88 -42.71 0.65
CA LEU A 59 1.95 -41.71 1.71
C LEU A 59 3.36 -41.14 1.78
N SER A 60 3.47 -39.82 1.86
CA SER A 60 4.73 -39.14 2.19
C SER A 60 4.96 -39.24 3.69
N VAL A 61 6.10 -39.81 4.09
CA VAL A 61 6.45 -40.15 5.46
C VAL A 61 7.87 -39.72 5.75
N LYS A 62 8.11 -39.19 6.95
CA LYS A 62 9.45 -38.81 7.38
C LYS A 62 10.06 -39.91 8.22
N ILE A 63 11.32 -40.22 7.96
CA ILE A 63 12.07 -41.23 8.70
C ILE A 63 12.49 -40.64 10.04
N LEU A 64 11.98 -41.19 11.12
CA LEU A 64 12.36 -40.81 12.47
C LEU A 64 13.63 -41.58 12.89
N ASP A 65 13.60 -42.89 12.69
CA ASP A 65 14.68 -43.78 13.05
C ASP A 65 14.83 -44.89 11.99
N ILE A 66 16.07 -45.27 11.72
CA ILE A 66 16.42 -46.33 10.76
C ILE A 66 16.84 -47.62 11.46
N ASP A 67 17.05 -47.59 12.78
CA ASP A 67 17.64 -48.70 13.54
C ASP A 67 16.70 -49.13 14.68
N ASN A 68 15.75 -50.01 14.34
CA ASN A 68 14.85 -50.63 15.30
C ASN A 68 15.17 -52.12 15.41
N ASP A 69 14.95 -52.73 16.58
CA ASP A 69 15.28 -54.13 16.90
C ASP A 69 14.65 -55.17 15.94
N GLU A 70 13.60 -54.78 15.21
CA GLU A 70 12.87 -55.62 14.25
C GLU A 70 13.27 -55.36 12.78
N GLY A 71 14.21 -54.46 12.50
CA GLY A 71 14.67 -54.12 11.15
C GLY A 71 13.71 -53.26 10.32
N TYR A 72 12.71 -52.64 10.95
CA TYR A 72 11.79 -51.69 10.32
C TYR A 72 12.20 -50.24 10.55
N ILE A 73 11.99 -49.40 9.55
CA ILE A 73 12.24 -47.95 9.62
C ILE A 73 11.06 -47.28 10.31
N GLU A 74 11.28 -46.52 11.38
CA GLU A 74 10.20 -45.78 12.05
C GLU A 74 9.83 -44.52 11.26
N LEU A 75 8.53 -44.37 11.01
CA LEU A 75 8.00 -43.35 10.13
C LEU A 75 6.97 -42.45 10.81
N SER A 76 6.94 -41.18 10.40
CA SER A 76 5.94 -40.21 10.81
C SER A 76 5.29 -39.53 9.61
N VAL A 77 3.99 -39.77 9.42
CA VAL A 77 3.15 -39.07 8.44
C VAL A 77 3.01 -37.59 8.84
N ARG A 78 2.92 -37.32 10.15
CA ARG A 78 2.68 -35.97 10.69
C ARG A 78 3.85 -35.03 10.40
N GLU A 79 5.08 -35.49 10.53
CA GLU A 79 6.25 -34.64 10.29
C GLU A 79 6.48 -34.36 8.81
N ALA A 80 6.29 -35.35 7.94
CA ALA A 80 6.32 -35.13 6.49
C ALA A 80 5.24 -34.15 6.04
N GLY A 81 4.00 -34.32 6.53
CA GLY A 81 2.90 -33.40 6.24
C GLY A 81 3.20 -31.97 6.68
N ARG A 82 3.73 -31.79 7.91
CA ARG A 82 4.11 -30.46 8.41
C ARG A 82 5.17 -29.80 7.55
N GLU A 83 6.24 -30.52 7.20
CA GLU A 83 7.34 -29.95 6.43
C GLU A 83 6.93 -29.57 4.99
N LEU A 84 6.07 -30.38 4.36
CA LEU A 84 5.45 -30.05 3.08
C LEU A 84 4.52 -28.84 3.19
N THR A 85 3.72 -28.75 4.26
CA THR A 85 2.89 -27.57 4.51
C THR A 85 3.74 -26.31 4.71
N TRP A 86 4.84 -26.38 5.46
CA TRP A 86 5.76 -25.24 5.63
C TRP A 86 6.42 -24.80 4.32
N LYS A 87 6.85 -25.75 3.47
CA LYS A 87 7.35 -25.43 2.14
C LYS A 87 6.30 -24.73 1.28
N LYS A 88 5.07 -25.24 1.27
CA LYS A 88 3.95 -24.60 0.56
C LYS A 88 3.66 -23.19 1.08
N LEU A 89 3.61 -23.01 2.41
CA LEU A 89 3.40 -21.70 3.03
C LEU A 89 4.54 -20.72 2.70
N GLN A 90 5.78 -21.21 2.64
CA GLN A 90 6.92 -20.40 2.20
C GLN A 90 6.81 -19.98 0.74
N GLU A 91 6.45 -20.90 -0.16
CA GLU A 91 6.20 -20.57 -1.57
C GLU A 91 5.06 -19.55 -1.73
N LEU A 92 3.97 -19.68 -0.95
CA LEU A 92 2.86 -18.73 -0.95
C LEU A 92 3.29 -17.34 -0.47
N LYS A 93 4.18 -17.27 0.54
CA LYS A 93 4.78 -16.00 0.99
C LYS A 93 5.64 -15.37 -0.11
N GLU A 94 6.47 -16.16 -0.79
CA GLU A 94 7.33 -15.64 -1.88
C GLU A 94 6.52 -15.17 -3.10
N LYS A 95 5.39 -15.81 -3.37
CA LYS A 95 4.49 -15.45 -4.48
C LYS A 95 3.50 -14.33 -4.15
N GLU A 96 3.43 -13.89 -2.88
CA GLU A 96 2.41 -12.94 -2.38
C GLU A 96 1.00 -13.36 -2.82
N GLU A 97 0.71 -14.67 -2.77
CA GLU A 97 -0.53 -15.24 -3.28
C GLU A 97 -1.62 -15.28 -2.19
N LEU A 98 -2.84 -14.92 -2.56
CA LEU A 98 -3.99 -14.94 -1.65
C LEU A 98 -4.50 -16.36 -1.46
N PHE A 99 -4.76 -16.75 -0.22
CA PHE A 99 -5.38 -18.03 0.10
C PHE A 99 -6.46 -17.86 1.17
N LYS A 100 -7.32 -18.86 1.29
CA LYS A 100 -8.42 -18.85 2.25
C LYS A 100 -7.94 -19.35 3.61
N ALA A 101 -8.02 -18.50 4.62
CA ALA A 101 -7.79 -18.84 6.01
C ALA A 101 -9.12 -18.91 6.75
N LYS A 102 -9.34 -19.99 7.49
CA LYS A 102 -10.55 -20.14 8.30
C LYS A 102 -10.33 -19.53 9.68
N VAL A 103 -11.18 -18.59 10.08
CA VAL A 103 -11.10 -18.00 11.42
C VAL A 103 -11.61 -18.99 12.46
N LEU A 104 -10.75 -19.38 13.39
CA LEU A 104 -11.10 -20.28 14.50
C LEU A 104 -11.55 -19.51 15.74
N GLY A 105 -11.09 -18.27 15.91
CA GLY A 105 -11.38 -17.48 17.09
C GLY A 105 -10.90 -16.04 16.97
N ALA A 106 -11.19 -15.25 18.00
CA ALA A 106 -10.75 -13.87 18.10
C ALA A 106 -10.15 -13.62 19.49
N ASN A 107 -9.12 -12.78 19.54
CA ASN A 107 -8.55 -12.28 20.78
C ASN A 107 -8.52 -10.74 20.78
N LYS A 108 -8.02 -10.13 21.86
CA LYS A 108 -7.99 -8.66 22.01
C LYS A 108 -7.09 -7.94 21.00
N GLY A 109 -6.23 -8.66 20.28
CA GLY A 109 -5.24 -8.11 19.35
C GLY A 109 -5.44 -8.52 17.89
N GLY A 110 -6.37 -9.43 17.59
CA GLY A 110 -6.57 -9.95 16.23
C GLY A 110 -7.43 -11.20 16.15
N LEU A 111 -7.51 -11.75 14.94
CA LEU A 111 -8.20 -12.99 14.62
C LEU A 111 -7.21 -14.16 14.63
N LEU A 112 -7.60 -15.26 15.28
CA LEU A 112 -6.91 -16.54 15.21
C LEU A 112 -7.51 -17.32 14.06
N ALA A 113 -6.70 -17.61 13.05
CA ALA A 113 -7.09 -18.35 11.86
C ALA A 113 -6.31 -19.66 11.73
N GLN A 114 -6.74 -20.51 10.82
CA GLN A 114 -6.07 -21.76 10.47
C GLN A 114 -5.96 -21.90 8.96
N ILE A 115 -4.78 -22.31 8.50
CA ILE A 115 -4.46 -22.52 7.08
C ILE A 115 -3.74 -23.85 6.95
N GLU A 116 -4.26 -24.75 6.12
CA GLU A 116 -3.63 -26.07 5.86
C GLU A 116 -3.24 -26.83 7.16
N GLY A 117 -4.02 -26.64 8.23
CA GLY A 117 -3.78 -27.26 9.54
C GLY A 117 -2.86 -26.47 10.49
N VAL A 118 -2.20 -25.40 10.04
CA VAL A 118 -1.28 -24.56 10.82
C VAL A 118 -2.03 -23.39 11.47
N GLN A 119 -1.69 -23.07 12.72
CA GLN A 119 -2.26 -21.93 13.43
C GLN A 119 -1.68 -20.61 12.90
N ALA A 120 -2.58 -19.68 12.62
CA ALA A 120 -2.24 -18.39 12.06
C ALA A 120 -2.91 -17.25 12.84
N PHE A 121 -2.32 -16.06 12.77
CA PHE A 121 -2.77 -14.88 13.49
C PHE A 121 -2.84 -13.69 12.54
N LEU A 122 -4.02 -13.09 12.47
CA LEU A 122 -4.29 -11.87 11.72
C LEU A 122 -4.45 -10.71 12.71
N PRO A 123 -3.43 -9.86 12.90
CA PRO A 123 -3.51 -8.72 13.82
C PRO A 123 -4.50 -7.66 13.31
N VAL A 124 -5.17 -6.94 14.23
CA VAL A 124 -6.15 -5.87 13.91
C VAL A 124 -5.57 -4.79 12.98
N SER A 125 -4.27 -4.51 13.09
CA SER A 125 -3.58 -3.55 12.22
C SER A 125 -3.42 -4.00 10.78
N GLN A 126 -3.63 -5.29 10.47
CA GLN A 126 -3.55 -5.88 9.14
C GLN A 126 -4.90 -6.33 8.57
N LEU A 127 -6.00 -6.04 9.28
CA LEU A 127 -7.36 -6.17 8.75
C LEU A 127 -7.68 -5.01 7.79
N SER A 128 -8.60 -5.27 6.85
CA SER A 128 -9.13 -4.29 5.91
C SER A 128 -10.00 -3.24 6.63
N GLN A 129 -10.28 -2.10 5.98
CA GLN A 129 -11.16 -1.06 6.58
C GLN A 129 -12.58 -1.55 6.85
N GLU A 130 -13.03 -2.59 6.14
CA GLU A 130 -14.37 -3.19 6.27
C GLU A 130 -14.48 -4.06 7.52
N HIS A 131 -13.43 -4.80 7.85
CA HIS A 131 -13.36 -5.67 9.02
C HIS A 131 -12.65 -5.03 10.21
N TYR A 132 -12.21 -3.77 10.07
CA TYR A 132 -11.64 -3.01 11.16
C TYR A 132 -12.72 -2.68 12.20
N PRO A 133 -12.52 -3.03 13.49
CA PRO A 133 -13.50 -2.74 14.53
C PRO A 133 -13.58 -1.23 14.80
N LYS A 134 -14.59 -0.57 14.24
CA LYS A 134 -14.90 0.87 14.46
C LYS A 134 -15.58 1.05 15.81
N VAL A 135 -14.81 0.98 16.89
CA VAL A 135 -15.30 1.24 18.25
C VAL A 135 -14.85 2.61 18.74
N GLU A 136 -15.79 3.43 19.22
CA GLU A 136 -15.48 4.69 19.88
C GLU A 136 -14.71 4.40 21.19
N GLY A 137 -13.50 4.95 21.31
CA GLY A 137 -12.69 4.89 22.54
C GLY A 137 -11.85 3.63 22.75
N GLY A 138 -11.66 2.77 21.74
CA GLY A 138 -10.67 1.68 21.79
C GLY A 138 -10.92 0.61 22.87
N ASN A 139 -12.17 0.44 23.28
CA ASN A 139 -12.53 -0.39 24.42
C ASN A 139 -12.28 -1.90 24.09
N PRO A 140 -11.36 -2.60 24.79
CA PRO A 140 -10.90 -3.94 24.40
C PRO A 140 -12.00 -5.00 24.33
N THR A 141 -13.05 -4.82 25.13
CA THR A 141 -14.18 -5.75 25.23
C THR A 141 -15.12 -5.67 24.01
N GLN A 142 -15.27 -4.49 23.43
CA GLN A 142 -16.11 -4.29 22.24
C GLN A 142 -15.41 -4.77 20.96
N ILE A 143 -14.10 -4.55 20.87
CA ILE A 143 -13.25 -5.07 19.78
C ILE A 143 -13.39 -6.58 19.67
N LEU A 144 -13.28 -7.29 20.80
CA LEU A 144 -13.40 -8.75 20.83
C LEU A 144 -14.79 -9.23 20.37
N LYS A 145 -15.86 -8.51 20.73
CA LYS A 145 -17.23 -8.86 20.33
C LYS A 145 -17.46 -8.68 18.83
N GLU A 146 -16.86 -7.66 18.23
CA GLU A 146 -16.94 -7.43 16.79
C GLU A 146 -16.12 -8.46 16.02
N LEU A 147 -14.89 -8.71 16.48
CA LEU A 147 -14.02 -9.74 15.90
C LEU A 147 -14.59 -11.15 16.05
N GLN A 148 -15.35 -11.42 17.12
CA GLN A 148 -16.02 -12.70 17.33
C GLN A 148 -17.09 -13.02 16.28
N LYS A 149 -17.67 -12.02 15.60
CA LYS A 149 -18.67 -12.25 14.55
C LYS A 149 -18.06 -12.91 13.31
N PHE A 150 -16.79 -12.65 13.05
CA PHE A 150 -16.04 -13.22 11.93
C PHE A 150 -15.50 -14.63 12.22
N VAL A 151 -15.76 -15.17 13.42
CA VAL A 151 -15.33 -16.52 13.79
C VAL A 151 -16.14 -17.56 13.03
N GLY A 152 -15.45 -18.44 12.32
CA GLY A 152 -16.05 -19.44 11.44
C GLY A 152 -16.09 -19.03 9.97
N GLU A 153 -15.81 -17.77 9.65
CA GLU A 153 -15.72 -17.30 8.27
C GLU A 153 -14.38 -17.67 7.63
N GLU A 154 -14.41 -17.80 6.30
CA GLU A 154 -13.21 -17.96 5.49
C GLU A 154 -12.81 -16.59 4.93
N MET A 155 -11.62 -16.14 5.31
CA MET A 155 -11.07 -14.87 4.85
C MET A 155 -9.94 -15.11 3.87
N GLU A 156 -9.94 -14.36 2.78
CA GLU A 156 -8.82 -14.36 1.84
C GLU A 156 -7.71 -13.45 2.36
N VAL A 157 -6.56 -14.03 2.66
CA VAL A 157 -5.43 -13.38 3.32
C VAL A 157 -4.13 -13.81 2.66
N GLU A 158 -3.06 -13.06 2.89
CA GLU A 158 -1.70 -13.42 2.52
C GLU A 158 -0.85 -13.72 3.76
N ILE A 159 0.30 -14.36 3.56
CA ILE A 159 1.30 -14.56 4.62
C ILE A 159 2.21 -13.34 4.66
N LEU A 160 2.10 -12.55 5.73
CA LEU A 160 3.04 -11.47 5.99
C LEU A 160 4.34 -12.04 6.58
N ASP A 161 4.20 -12.97 7.52
CA ASP A 161 5.35 -13.62 8.13
C ASP A 161 5.08 -15.08 8.51
N LEU A 162 6.13 -15.87 8.57
CA LEU A 162 6.07 -17.28 8.93
C LEU A 162 7.17 -17.61 9.92
N ASP A 163 6.79 -18.23 11.03
CA ASP A 163 7.72 -18.76 12.03
C ASP A 163 7.58 -20.29 12.10
N PRO A 164 8.45 -21.03 11.38
CA PRO A 164 8.44 -22.48 11.40
C PRO A 164 8.83 -23.09 12.75
N ARG A 165 9.50 -22.34 13.63
CA ARG A 165 9.96 -22.83 14.94
C ARG A 165 8.83 -22.81 15.96
N GLU A 166 8.07 -21.72 16.00
CA GLU A 166 6.90 -21.60 16.87
C GLU A 166 5.63 -22.22 16.27
N GLY A 167 5.65 -22.53 14.98
CA GLY A 167 4.52 -23.07 14.26
C GLY A 167 3.40 -22.04 14.04
N LYS A 168 3.76 -20.75 13.98
CA LYS A 168 2.84 -19.62 13.85
C LYS A 168 3.03 -18.93 12.51
N VAL A 169 1.93 -18.48 11.93
CA VAL A 169 1.91 -17.71 10.68
C VAL A 169 1.22 -16.38 10.94
N ILE A 170 1.81 -15.27 10.52
CA ILE A 170 1.21 -13.94 10.60
C ILE A 170 0.59 -13.62 9.25
N LEU A 171 -0.67 -13.22 9.29
CA LEU A 171 -1.48 -12.97 8.11
C LEU A 171 -1.73 -11.49 7.90
N SER A 172 -2.10 -11.13 6.67
CA SER A 172 -2.55 -9.79 6.30
C SER A 172 -3.72 -9.84 5.34
N GLU A 173 -4.72 -8.99 5.55
CA GLU A 173 -5.89 -8.83 4.67
C GLU A 173 -5.73 -7.61 3.75
N LYS A 174 -4.89 -6.65 4.13
CA LYS A 174 -4.65 -5.37 3.41
C LYS A 174 -4.13 -5.53 1.99
N SER A 175 -3.72 -6.72 1.60
CA SER A 175 -3.17 -6.96 0.26
C SER A 175 -4.21 -7.32 -0.77
N LYS A 176 -5.43 -7.71 -0.36
CA LYS A 176 -6.57 -7.79 -1.26
C LYS A 176 -6.90 -6.42 -1.86
N GLU A 177 -6.84 -5.38 -1.03
CA GLU A 177 -6.91 -3.98 -1.48
C GLU A 177 -5.77 -3.65 -2.42
N ARG A 178 -4.52 -4.03 -2.11
CA ARG A 178 -3.36 -3.74 -2.97
C ARG A 178 -3.40 -4.41 -4.34
N SER A 179 -3.78 -5.69 -4.41
CA SER A 179 -3.83 -6.45 -5.66
C SER A 179 -5.00 -6.00 -6.53
N LYS A 180 -6.18 -5.79 -5.95
CA LYS A 180 -7.32 -5.18 -6.65
C LYS A 180 -6.98 -3.76 -7.12
N MET A 181 -6.37 -2.92 -6.27
CA MET A 181 -5.88 -1.60 -6.66
C MET A 181 -4.91 -1.70 -7.83
N LYS A 182 -3.97 -2.64 -7.81
CA LYS A 182 -2.99 -2.81 -8.90
C LYS A 182 -3.65 -3.16 -10.24
N GLU A 183 -4.66 -4.03 -10.24
CA GLU A 183 -5.45 -4.35 -11.44
C GLU A 183 -6.31 -3.18 -11.93
N LEU A 184 -6.88 -2.42 -10.99
CA LEU A 184 -7.69 -1.24 -11.31
C LEU A 184 -6.82 -0.08 -11.81
N LEU A 185 -5.64 0.12 -11.24
CA LEU A 185 -4.64 1.11 -11.65
C LEU A 185 -4.03 0.78 -13.01
N ALA A 186 -3.94 -0.50 -13.39
CA ALA A 186 -3.49 -0.89 -14.73
C ALA A 186 -4.41 -0.37 -15.85
N LYS A 187 -5.65 0.03 -15.53
CA LYS A 187 -6.59 0.63 -16.48
C LYS A 187 -6.43 2.14 -16.64
N TYR A 188 -5.72 2.80 -15.73
CA TYR A 188 -5.52 4.24 -15.73
C TYR A 188 -4.07 4.58 -16.08
N ASN A 189 -3.90 5.60 -16.91
CA ASN A 189 -2.59 6.14 -17.23
C ASN A 189 -2.38 7.49 -16.57
N VAL A 190 -1.12 7.85 -16.36
CA VAL A 190 -0.74 9.20 -15.97
C VAL A 190 -1.23 10.17 -17.05
N GLY A 191 -2.04 11.14 -16.63
CA GLY A 191 -2.67 12.13 -17.49
C GLY A 191 -4.18 11.96 -17.70
N ASP A 192 -4.77 10.86 -17.25
CA ASP A 192 -6.23 10.67 -17.32
C ASP A 192 -6.96 11.61 -16.36
N VAL A 193 -8.16 12.03 -16.77
CA VAL A 193 -9.05 12.88 -15.96
C VAL A 193 -10.09 12.00 -15.30
N VAL A 194 -10.18 12.08 -13.97
CA VAL A 194 -11.10 11.30 -13.14
C VAL A 194 -12.04 12.21 -12.36
N GLU A 195 -13.28 11.78 -12.18
CA GLU A 195 -14.23 12.43 -11.27
C GLU A 195 -14.32 11.63 -9.97
N GLY A 196 -14.11 12.27 -8.83
CA GLY A 196 -14.18 11.62 -7.52
C GLY A 196 -14.81 12.50 -6.46
N GLU A 197 -15.14 11.89 -5.34
CA GLU A 197 -15.72 12.55 -4.17
C GLU A 197 -14.68 12.72 -3.07
N ILE A 198 -14.66 13.87 -2.42
CA ILE A 198 -13.69 14.17 -1.36
C ILE A 198 -14.09 13.44 -0.09
N THR A 199 -13.32 12.46 0.35
CA THR A 199 -13.57 11.70 1.58
C THR A 199 -12.96 12.35 2.82
N GLY A 200 -11.91 13.14 2.65
CA GLY A 200 -11.23 13.80 3.76
C GLY A 200 -10.31 14.92 3.32
N ILE A 201 -10.15 15.92 4.19
CA ILE A 201 -9.27 17.06 3.98
C ILE A 201 -8.28 17.10 5.14
N VAL A 202 -7.01 17.28 4.82
CA VAL A 202 -5.90 17.39 5.76
C VAL A 202 -5.10 18.65 5.45
N GLU A 203 -4.28 19.14 6.38
CA GLU A 203 -3.54 20.40 6.21
C GLU A 203 -2.60 20.40 4.99
N PHE A 204 -2.14 19.22 4.55
CA PHE A 204 -1.24 19.07 3.41
C PHE A 204 -1.93 18.59 2.11
N GLY A 205 -3.25 18.40 2.11
CA GLY A 205 -3.96 17.95 0.91
C GLY A 205 -5.41 17.52 1.10
N ALA A 206 -5.97 16.88 0.08
CA ALA A 206 -7.31 16.31 0.11
C ALA A 206 -7.32 14.89 -0.45
N PHE A 207 -8.06 13.99 0.19
CA PHE A 207 -8.31 12.63 -0.25
C PHE A 207 -9.57 12.61 -1.12
N VAL A 208 -9.44 12.06 -2.32
CA VAL A 208 -10.51 11.96 -3.30
C VAL A 208 -10.70 10.49 -3.66
N LYS A 209 -11.89 9.98 -3.44
CA LYS A 209 -12.31 8.63 -3.79
C LYS A 209 -13.02 8.68 -5.13
N PHE A 210 -12.51 8.00 -6.15
CA PHE A 210 -13.11 7.95 -7.48
C PHE A 210 -13.37 6.50 -7.91
N PRO A 211 -14.42 6.24 -8.70
CA PRO A 211 -14.71 4.90 -9.19
C PRO A 211 -13.65 4.45 -10.19
N ALA A 212 -13.27 3.18 -10.12
CA ALA A 212 -12.19 2.60 -10.93
C ALA A 212 -12.54 2.33 -12.41
N SER A 213 -13.66 2.87 -12.90
CA SER A 213 -13.98 2.88 -14.33
C SER A 213 -14.73 4.16 -14.69
N ALA A 214 -14.33 4.82 -15.76
CA ALA A 214 -14.95 6.03 -16.30
C ALA A 214 -16.44 5.86 -16.68
N GLU A 215 -16.94 4.62 -16.76
CA GLU A 215 -18.33 4.29 -17.14
C GLU A 215 -19.18 3.73 -15.98
N ALA A 216 -18.63 3.61 -14.76
CA ALA A 216 -19.44 3.18 -13.61
C ALA A 216 -20.26 4.35 -13.07
N THR A 217 -21.51 4.40 -13.52
CA THR A 217 -22.56 5.20 -12.89
C THR A 217 -22.61 4.86 -11.38
N ALA A 218 -22.64 5.91 -10.55
CA ALA A 218 -22.73 5.85 -9.10
C ALA A 218 -23.71 4.77 -8.62
N GLY A 219 -23.22 3.76 -7.89
CA GLY A 219 -24.11 2.75 -7.33
C GLY A 219 -23.52 1.51 -6.66
N LYS A 220 -22.20 1.25 -6.74
CA LYS A 220 -21.59 0.15 -5.97
C LYS A 220 -20.22 0.51 -5.41
N ASP A 221 -20.16 0.62 -4.09
CA ASP A 221 -19.01 0.94 -3.25
C ASP A 221 -17.80 -0.01 -3.37
N GLU A 222 -17.89 -1.11 -4.13
CA GLU A 222 -16.92 -2.20 -4.05
C GLU A 222 -15.60 -1.97 -4.82
N ASN A 223 -15.52 -0.98 -5.73
CA ASN A 223 -14.33 -0.75 -6.57
C ASN A 223 -13.99 0.75 -6.72
N SER A 224 -13.69 1.43 -5.61
CA SER A 224 -13.24 2.82 -5.65
C SER A 224 -11.76 2.94 -5.31
N ILE A 225 -11.04 3.79 -6.03
CA ILE A 225 -9.63 4.11 -5.80
C ILE A 225 -9.56 5.41 -5.00
N GLU A 226 -8.68 5.46 -4.00
CA GLU A 226 -8.35 6.70 -3.30
C GLU A 226 -7.13 7.36 -3.93
N GLY A 227 -7.29 8.63 -4.31
CA GLY A 227 -6.21 9.50 -4.75
C GLY A 227 -5.98 10.63 -3.74
N LEU A 228 -4.75 11.11 -3.68
CA LEU A 228 -4.35 12.26 -2.86
C LEU A 228 -4.05 13.45 -3.77
N ILE A 229 -4.65 14.59 -3.45
CA ILE A 229 -4.30 15.89 -4.03
C ILE A 229 -3.45 16.63 -3.02
N HIS A 230 -2.21 16.95 -3.37
CA HIS A 230 -1.34 17.77 -2.53
C HIS A 230 -1.83 19.24 -2.55
N ILE A 231 -1.64 20.01 -1.47
CA ILE A 231 -2.05 21.43 -1.42
C ILE A 231 -1.55 22.26 -2.61
N SER A 232 -0.33 21.97 -3.08
CA SER A 232 0.30 22.65 -4.23
C SER A 232 -0.32 22.29 -5.58
N GLU A 233 -1.15 21.23 -5.62
CA GLU A 233 -1.82 20.73 -6.83
C GLU A 233 -3.31 21.08 -6.86
N ILE A 234 -3.83 21.79 -5.85
CA ILE A 234 -5.25 22.23 -5.79
C ILE A 234 -5.48 23.46 -6.69
N ASP A 235 -4.59 24.44 -6.62
CA ASP A 235 -4.65 25.66 -7.45
C ASP A 235 -3.24 26.19 -7.73
N TRP A 236 -3.15 27.11 -8.68
CA TRP A 236 -1.94 27.89 -8.97
C TRP A 236 -1.63 28.90 -7.85
N GLN A 237 -2.60 29.23 -7.01
CA GLN A 237 -2.41 30.09 -5.84
C GLN A 237 -1.86 29.30 -4.65
N ILE A 238 -1.07 29.99 -3.81
CA ILE A 238 -0.70 29.46 -2.49
C ILE A 238 -1.97 29.43 -1.65
N ILE A 239 -2.51 28.23 -1.46
CA ILE A 239 -3.65 28.01 -0.57
C ILE A 239 -3.10 27.74 0.83
N GLU A 240 -3.47 28.59 1.78
CA GLU A 240 -3.15 28.38 3.20
C GLU A 240 -4.07 27.34 3.84
N ASP A 241 -5.32 27.25 3.37
CA ASP A 241 -6.32 26.33 3.92
C ASP A 241 -7.12 25.60 2.82
N PRO A 242 -6.88 24.29 2.59
CA PRO A 242 -7.59 23.52 1.56
C PRO A 242 -9.08 23.37 1.85
N SER A 243 -9.49 23.46 3.13
CA SER A 243 -10.88 23.34 3.60
C SER A 243 -11.79 24.46 3.11
N LEU A 244 -11.23 25.59 2.66
CA LEU A 244 -11.99 26.71 2.11
C LEU A 244 -12.40 26.47 0.65
N PHE A 245 -11.63 25.65 -0.07
CA PHE A 245 -11.81 25.38 -1.50
C PHE A 245 -12.44 24.02 -1.79
N LEU A 246 -12.37 23.11 -0.83
CA LEU A 246 -12.82 21.74 -0.95
C LEU A 246 -13.73 21.42 0.22
N LYS A 247 -14.88 20.77 -0.04
CA LYS A 247 -15.75 20.25 1.02
C LYS A 247 -15.76 18.73 1.00
N VAL A 248 -15.74 18.12 2.19
CA VAL A 248 -15.94 16.67 2.34
C VAL A 248 -17.33 16.33 1.77
N GLY A 249 -17.38 15.36 0.87
CA GLY A 249 -18.57 14.94 0.12
C GLY A 249 -18.79 15.67 -1.23
N GLU A 250 -17.92 16.61 -1.59
CA GLU A 250 -18.01 17.31 -2.88
C GLU A 250 -17.40 16.48 -4.00
N LYS A 251 -18.01 16.52 -5.19
CA LYS A 251 -17.48 15.89 -6.41
C LYS A 251 -16.53 16.82 -7.13
N VAL A 252 -15.31 16.37 -7.37
CA VAL A 252 -14.25 17.13 -8.05
C VAL A 252 -13.68 16.34 -9.23
N LYS A 253 -13.36 17.05 -10.32
CA LYS A 253 -12.62 16.50 -11.45
C LYS A 253 -11.14 16.76 -11.23
N ALA A 254 -10.30 15.72 -11.21
CA ALA A 254 -8.86 15.86 -11.06
C ALA A 254 -8.12 15.02 -12.11
N LYS A 255 -6.90 15.44 -12.48
CA LYS A 255 -6.04 14.73 -13.42
C LYS A 255 -5.01 13.90 -12.67
N ILE A 256 -4.76 12.67 -13.11
CA ILE A 256 -3.72 11.82 -12.54
C ILE A 256 -2.35 12.36 -12.96
N ILE A 257 -1.52 12.73 -12.00
CA ILE A 257 -0.14 13.20 -12.23
C ILE A 257 0.90 12.12 -11.99
N ASP A 258 0.63 11.20 -11.07
CA ASP A 258 1.54 10.11 -10.75
C ASP A 258 0.78 8.92 -10.16
N ILE A 259 1.27 7.71 -10.41
CA ILE A 259 0.74 6.47 -9.85
C ILE A 259 1.93 5.70 -9.27
N ALA A 260 2.10 5.75 -7.95
CA ALA A 260 3.22 5.13 -7.26
C ALA A 260 2.77 4.37 -6.01
N ASN A 261 3.28 3.15 -5.81
CA ASN A 261 3.05 2.33 -4.60
C ASN A 261 1.57 2.20 -4.20
N ASN A 262 0.69 1.94 -5.18
CA ASN A 262 -0.77 1.86 -5.00
C ASN A 262 -1.42 3.14 -4.48
N ARG A 263 -0.77 4.29 -4.66
CA ARG A 263 -1.33 5.63 -4.40
C ARG A 263 -1.40 6.39 -5.70
N VAL A 264 -2.53 7.06 -5.92
CA VAL A 264 -2.72 7.95 -7.07
C VAL A 264 -2.54 9.38 -6.59
N SER A 265 -1.60 10.09 -7.19
CA SER A 265 -1.46 11.52 -6.99
C SER A 265 -2.32 12.22 -8.04
N LEU A 266 -3.22 13.07 -7.57
CA LEU A 266 -4.18 13.81 -8.38
C LEU A 266 -3.85 15.30 -8.36
N SER A 267 -4.16 16.00 -9.45
CA SER A 267 -3.99 17.43 -9.60
C SER A 267 -5.24 18.09 -10.17
N LEU A 268 -5.72 19.11 -9.46
CA LEU A 268 -6.77 20.02 -9.94
C LEU A 268 -6.16 21.13 -10.81
N LYS A 269 -4.92 21.52 -10.51
CA LYS A 269 -4.14 22.51 -11.24
C LYS A 269 -3.97 22.15 -12.72
N ALA A 270 -3.73 20.88 -13.03
CA ALA A 270 -3.50 20.41 -14.40
C ALA A 270 -4.74 20.49 -15.32
N LEU A 271 -5.93 20.75 -14.77
CA LEU A 271 -7.17 20.99 -15.52
C LEU A 271 -7.47 22.48 -15.73
N LYS A 272 -6.79 23.36 -14.97
CA LYS A 272 -6.94 24.81 -15.09
C LYS A 272 -5.93 25.33 -16.11
N GLU A 273 -6.35 26.29 -16.93
CA GLU A 273 -5.45 26.96 -17.87
C GLU A 273 -4.25 27.55 -17.13
N ASP A 274 -3.07 27.37 -17.72
CA ASP A 274 -1.81 27.84 -17.16
C ASP A 274 -1.72 29.37 -17.32
N PRO A 275 -1.80 30.15 -16.22
CA PRO A 275 -1.75 31.61 -16.30
C PRO A 275 -0.41 32.14 -16.81
N TRP A 276 0.66 31.33 -16.83
CA TRP A 276 1.97 31.71 -17.38
C TRP A 276 2.04 31.63 -18.90
N LYS A 277 1.15 30.87 -19.56
CA LYS A 277 1.09 30.86 -21.02
C LYS A 277 0.58 32.19 -21.58
N ASP A 278 -0.35 32.84 -20.88
CA ASP A 278 -0.86 34.17 -21.24
C ASP A 278 0.09 35.31 -20.86
N ILE A 279 1.02 35.10 -19.94
CA ILE A 279 2.04 36.11 -19.60
C ILE A 279 2.94 36.41 -20.78
N GLU A 280 3.36 35.40 -21.54
CA GLU A 280 4.31 35.60 -22.64
C GLU A 280 3.70 36.41 -23.79
N THR A 281 2.37 36.38 -23.92
CA THR A 281 1.61 37.20 -24.87
C THR A 281 1.24 38.57 -24.32
N LYS A 282 0.93 38.70 -23.02
CA LYS A 282 0.58 39.98 -22.36
C LYS A 282 1.78 40.87 -22.04
N TYR A 283 2.89 40.30 -21.58
CA TYR A 283 4.00 41.04 -20.99
C TYR A 283 5.32 40.74 -21.70
N LYS A 284 6.09 41.79 -21.97
CA LYS A 284 7.43 41.67 -22.56
C LYS A 284 8.51 41.99 -21.54
N LYS A 285 9.73 41.48 -21.75
CA LYS A 285 10.91 41.93 -20.99
C LYS A 285 11.01 43.46 -21.11
N LEU A 286 11.33 44.12 -20.00
CA LEU A 286 11.39 45.57 -19.79
C LEU A 286 10.05 46.30 -19.64
N ASP A 287 8.92 45.60 -19.64
CA ASP A 287 7.62 46.24 -19.44
C ASP A 287 7.42 46.72 -18.00
N LEU A 288 6.64 47.80 -17.85
CA LEU A 288 6.34 48.45 -16.57
C LEU A 288 4.98 47.98 -16.06
N ILE A 289 4.99 47.34 -14.90
CA ILE A 289 3.83 46.72 -14.29
C ILE A 289 3.61 47.24 -12.88
N GLN A 290 2.36 47.27 -12.44
CA GLN A 290 2.02 47.56 -11.05
C GLN A 290 1.87 46.23 -10.30
N GLY A 291 2.51 46.10 -9.16
CA GLY A 291 2.44 44.89 -8.35
C GLY A 291 2.37 45.20 -6.86
N LYS A 292 1.58 44.40 -6.14
CA LYS A 292 1.37 44.49 -4.70
C LYS A 292 2.36 43.62 -3.95
N VAL A 293 3.08 44.17 -2.99
CA VAL A 293 4.03 43.40 -2.18
C VAL A 293 3.25 42.47 -1.25
N THR A 294 3.39 41.16 -1.40
CA THR A 294 2.72 40.17 -0.54
C THR A 294 3.60 39.75 0.62
N LYS A 295 4.92 39.63 0.40
CA LYS A 295 5.85 39.16 1.42
C LYS A 295 7.24 39.75 1.23
N LEU A 296 7.91 40.10 2.32
CA LEU A 296 9.29 40.55 2.32
C LEU A 296 10.16 39.46 2.96
N ASN A 297 11.13 38.96 2.21
CA ASN A 297 12.12 38.01 2.70
C ASN A 297 13.53 38.64 2.68
N PRO A 298 14.49 38.12 3.47
CA PRO A 298 15.85 38.65 3.53
C PRO A 298 16.62 38.64 2.20
N PHE A 299 16.17 37.84 1.22
CA PHE A 299 16.77 37.70 -0.11
C PHE A 299 15.99 38.41 -1.22
N GLY A 300 14.78 38.89 -0.95
CA GLY A 300 13.93 39.51 -1.97
C GLY A 300 12.52 39.83 -1.51
N ALA A 301 11.87 40.74 -2.22
CA ALA A 301 10.46 41.05 -2.06
C ALA A 301 9.60 40.24 -3.04
N PHE A 302 8.59 39.55 -2.53
CA PHE A 302 7.56 38.91 -3.34
C PHE A 302 6.46 39.91 -3.66
N VAL A 303 6.23 40.10 -4.95
CA VAL A 303 5.29 41.05 -5.50
C VAL A 303 4.27 40.29 -6.33
N GLU A 304 3.00 40.38 -5.96
CA GLU A 304 1.88 39.88 -6.75
C GLU A 304 1.54 40.91 -7.82
N VAL A 305 1.71 40.54 -9.09
CA VAL A 305 1.54 41.44 -10.23
C VAL A 305 0.12 41.35 -10.80
N GLU A 306 -0.33 40.13 -11.04
CA GLU A 306 -1.65 39.82 -11.53
C GLU A 306 -2.14 38.55 -10.79
N ALA A 307 -3.45 38.32 -10.78
CA ALA A 307 -4.04 37.19 -10.07
C ALA A 307 -3.35 35.87 -10.49
N LYS A 308 -2.68 35.21 -9.53
CA LYS A 308 -1.92 33.94 -9.68
C LYS A 308 -0.46 34.08 -10.15
N ILE A 309 0.06 35.30 -10.31
CA ILE A 309 1.44 35.55 -10.78
C ILE A 309 2.22 36.31 -9.72
N GLN A 310 3.29 35.69 -9.23
CA GLN A 310 4.22 36.29 -8.28
C GLN A 310 5.57 36.55 -8.95
N GLY A 311 6.04 37.78 -8.82
CA GLY A 311 7.39 38.18 -9.15
C GLY A 311 8.26 38.33 -7.91
N LEU A 312 9.56 38.07 -8.08
CA LEU A 312 10.57 38.27 -7.06
C LEU A 312 11.43 39.47 -7.43
N CYS A 313 11.52 40.43 -6.51
CA CYS A 313 12.45 41.54 -6.62
C CYS A 313 13.66 41.25 -5.72
N HIS A 314 14.82 41.00 -6.33
CA HIS A 314 16.03 40.60 -5.60
C HIS A 314 16.59 41.77 -4.78
N ILE A 315 17.21 41.49 -3.63
CA ILE A 315 17.87 42.54 -2.80
C ILE A 315 18.90 43.37 -3.55
N SER A 316 19.47 42.81 -4.63
CA SER A 316 20.43 43.50 -5.50
C SER A 316 19.87 44.78 -6.09
N GLU A 317 18.56 44.88 -6.31
CA GLU A 317 17.92 46.10 -6.83
C GLU A 317 17.76 47.19 -5.77
N PHE A 318 17.70 46.81 -4.49
CA PHE A 318 17.60 47.76 -3.37
C PHE A 318 18.96 48.15 -2.79
N GLY A 319 20.01 47.43 -3.16
CA GLY A 319 21.38 47.59 -2.69
C GLY A 319 21.60 47.15 -1.23
N THR A 320 20.62 47.32 -0.34
CA THR A 320 20.74 47.00 1.09
C THR A 320 19.41 46.53 1.67
N ARG A 321 19.46 45.59 2.61
CA ARG A 321 18.27 45.04 3.29
C ARG A 321 17.42 46.13 3.97
N GLU A 322 18.06 47.08 4.65
CA GLU A 322 17.37 48.18 5.33
C GLU A 322 16.62 49.10 4.36
N LYS A 323 17.17 49.33 3.15
CA LYS A 323 16.50 50.09 2.09
C LYS A 323 15.30 49.34 1.53
N MET A 324 15.38 48.02 1.39
CA MET A 324 14.22 47.22 0.95
C MET A 324 13.07 47.29 1.96
N GLU A 325 13.34 47.06 3.24
CA GLU A 325 12.32 47.08 4.31
C GLU A 325 11.74 48.49 4.52
N SER A 326 12.49 49.54 4.20
CA SER A 326 12.03 50.93 4.29
C SER A 326 11.27 51.41 3.03
N SER A 327 11.67 50.96 1.84
CA SER A 327 11.09 51.39 0.56
C SER A 327 9.85 50.61 0.14
N LEU A 328 9.70 49.36 0.61
CA LEU A 328 8.55 48.52 0.32
C LEU A 328 7.77 48.21 1.58
N SER A 329 6.49 48.55 1.59
CA SER A 329 5.57 48.10 2.63
C SER A 329 4.76 46.89 2.15
N VAL A 330 4.66 45.86 2.99
CA VAL A 330 3.77 44.71 2.74
C VAL A 330 2.34 45.22 2.57
N GLY A 331 1.69 44.84 1.47
CA GLY A 331 0.33 45.24 1.14
C GLY A 331 0.21 46.45 0.21
N ASN A 332 1.30 47.19 -0.05
CA ASN A 332 1.28 48.34 -0.96
C ASN A 332 1.62 47.96 -2.40
N THR A 333 1.08 48.72 -3.35
CA THR A 333 1.31 48.56 -4.78
C THR A 333 2.38 49.53 -5.26
N TYR A 334 3.41 49.02 -5.95
CA TYR A 334 4.48 49.82 -6.54
C TYR A 334 4.65 49.48 -8.03
N GLN A 335 5.34 50.35 -8.76
CA GLN A 335 5.72 50.07 -10.16
C GLN A 335 7.02 49.29 -10.22
N PHE A 336 6.97 48.19 -10.95
CA PHE A 336 8.10 47.31 -11.19
C PHE A 336 8.34 47.18 -12.69
N GLN A 337 9.59 47.04 -13.08
CA GLN A 337 10.01 46.68 -14.42
C GLN A 337 10.34 45.19 -14.47
N ILE A 338 9.83 44.49 -15.47
CA ILE A 338 10.13 43.08 -15.68
C ILE A 338 11.55 42.93 -16.24
N LEU A 339 12.46 42.34 -15.48
CA LEU A 339 13.82 42.05 -15.96
C LEU A 339 13.84 40.74 -16.75
N ASP A 340 13.22 39.70 -16.19
CA ASP A 340 13.22 38.37 -16.78
C ASP A 340 11.92 37.65 -16.45
N ILE A 341 11.40 36.90 -17.42
CA ILE A 341 10.23 36.04 -17.25
C ILE A 341 10.71 34.63 -17.59
N ASN A 342 10.66 33.75 -16.60
CA ASN A 342 10.92 32.34 -16.79
C ASN A 342 9.60 31.56 -16.64
N THR A 343 8.97 31.28 -17.78
CA THR A 343 7.71 30.52 -17.85
C THR A 343 7.87 29.06 -17.43
N GLN A 344 9.08 28.48 -17.56
CA GLN A 344 9.34 27.09 -17.15
C GLN A 344 9.39 26.93 -15.63
N GLU A 345 9.95 27.90 -14.92
CA GLU A 345 10.06 27.87 -13.46
C GLU A 345 8.91 28.59 -12.74
N HIS A 346 7.95 29.15 -13.49
CA HIS A 346 6.90 30.02 -12.95
C HIS A 346 7.49 31.13 -12.06
N ARG A 347 8.57 31.76 -12.53
CA ARG A 347 9.28 32.83 -11.83
C ARG A 347 9.44 34.04 -12.73
N MET A 348 9.17 35.22 -12.16
CA MET A 348 9.38 36.50 -12.82
C MET A 348 10.31 37.35 -11.94
N SER A 349 11.38 37.86 -12.53
CA SER A 349 12.31 38.77 -11.85
C SER A 349 11.90 40.21 -12.10
N LEU A 350 11.70 40.94 -11.02
CA LEU A 350 11.22 42.32 -11.04
C LEU A 350 12.28 43.28 -10.52
N LYS A 351 12.25 44.50 -11.03
CA LYS A 351 13.05 45.63 -10.57
C LYS A 351 12.13 46.75 -10.12
N LEU A 352 12.36 47.32 -8.94
CA LEU A 352 11.61 48.49 -8.52
C LEU A 352 11.97 49.69 -9.41
N VAL A 353 10.96 50.37 -9.94
CA VAL A 353 11.14 51.65 -10.62
C VAL A 353 10.82 52.74 -9.62
N GLU A 354 11.83 53.53 -9.25
CA GLU A 354 11.63 54.67 -8.36
C GLU A 354 10.70 55.69 -9.04
N PRO A 355 9.79 56.35 -8.31
CA PRO A 355 8.77 57.26 -8.85
C PRO A 355 9.34 58.60 -9.43
N GLY A 356 10.57 58.62 -9.92
CA GLY A 356 11.26 59.80 -10.46
C GLY A 356 11.85 59.65 -11.87
N ALA A 357 11.78 58.46 -12.50
CA ALA A 357 12.27 58.29 -13.87
C ALA A 357 11.13 58.50 -14.88
N SER A 358 10.87 59.77 -15.21
CA SER A 358 10.07 60.10 -16.40
C SER A 358 10.69 59.45 -17.63
N ALA A 359 9.84 58.83 -18.46
CA ALA A 359 10.18 58.34 -19.78
C ALA A 359 11.06 59.34 -20.55
N PRO A 360 12.10 58.91 -21.29
CA PRO A 360 12.58 59.73 -22.38
C PRO A 360 11.46 59.77 -23.42
N ALA A 361 10.87 60.95 -23.57
CA ALA A 361 9.98 61.26 -24.68
C ALA A 361 10.80 61.33 -25.97
N ALA A 362 10.18 60.79 -27.04
CA ALA A 362 10.56 60.81 -28.46
C ALA A 362 11.38 59.62 -28.96
#